data_AF-A0AAN9Q827-F1
#
_entry.id   AF-A0AAN9Q827-F1
#
_cell.length_a   1.000
_cell.length_b   1.000
_cell.length_c   1.000
_cell.angle_alpha   90.00
_cell.angle_beta   90.00
_cell.angle_gamma   90.00
#
_symmetry.space_group_name_H-M   'P 1'
#
loop_
_entity.id
_entity.type
_entity.pdbx_description
1 polymer ?
#
loop_
_entity_poly.entity_id
_entity_poly.type
_entity_poly.pdbx_seq_one_letter_code
_entity_poly.pdbx_strand_id
1 'polypeptide(L)' 'MNGAVVVLEDMNGGCSTPKRWECRIPTALVPPPPPKKKPFSFGKKRDPPKNGYFHPPDLDQLFSVTPTTT' A
#
# COMPACT_ATOMS: atom_id res chain seq x y z
N MET A 1 -8.50 46.73 -41.23
CA MET A 1 -8.50 46.67 -39.75
C MET A 1 -8.50 45.21 -39.37
N ASN A 2 -7.34 44.71 -38.96
CA ASN A 2 -7.10 43.29 -38.72
C ASN A 2 -7.42 43.08 -37.25
N GLY A 3 -8.62 42.56 -36.97
CA GLY A 3 -9.08 42.33 -35.60
C GLY A 3 -8.24 41.25 -34.94
N ALA A 4 -7.55 41.61 -33.87
CA ALA A 4 -6.85 40.66 -33.01
C ALA A 4 -7.86 39.65 -32.47
N VAL A 5 -7.71 38.39 -32.88
CA VAL A 5 -8.38 37.26 -32.24
C VAL A 5 -7.72 37.11 -30.86
N VAL A 6 -8.36 37.65 -29.83
CA VAL A 6 -8.04 37.26 -28.46
C VAL A 6 -8.52 35.82 -28.31
N VAL A 7 -7.59 34.88 -28.48
CA VAL A 7 -7.79 33.50 -28.03
C VAL A 7 -7.86 33.59 -26.51
N LEU A 8 -9.06 33.78 -25.97
CA LEU A 8 -9.32 33.44 -24.59
C LEU A 8 -9.30 31.92 -24.58
N GLU A 9 -8.10 31.35 -24.44
CA GLU A 9 -7.95 29.91 -24.27
C GLU A 9 -8.84 29.50 -23.11
N ASP A 10 -9.79 28.61 -23.42
CA ASP A 10 -10.68 28.03 -22.44
C ASP A 10 -9.83 27.26 -21.44
N MET A 11 -9.48 27.91 -20.33
CA MET A 11 -8.81 27.34 -19.16
C MET A 11 -9.75 26.36 -18.41
N ASN A 12 -10.61 25.67 -19.18
CA ASN A 12 -11.61 24.72 -18.74
C ASN A 12 -11.70 23.52 -19.72
N GLY A 13 -10.85 23.42 -20.74
CA GLY A 13 -10.81 22.32 -21.71
C GLY A 13 -10.26 20.99 -21.19
N GLY A 14 -10.18 20.79 -19.88
CA GLY A 14 -9.71 19.57 -19.22
C GLY A 14 -10.82 18.83 -18.47
N CYS A 15 -10.56 17.59 -18.06
CA CYS A 15 -11.46 16.87 -17.15
C CYS A 15 -11.46 17.55 -15.77
N SER A 16 -12.59 18.11 -15.35
CA SER A 16 -12.76 18.79 -14.07
C SER A 16 -14.10 18.43 -13.42
N THR A 17 -14.16 18.49 -12.09
CA THR A 17 -15.38 18.20 -11.32
C THR A 17 -16.46 19.25 -11.62
N PRO A 18 -17.70 18.84 -11.93
CA PRO A 18 -18.82 19.77 -12.14
C PRO A 18 -19.00 20.74 -10.96
N LYS A 19 -19.10 22.04 -11.28
CA LYS A 19 -19.27 23.12 -10.28
C LYS A 19 -20.73 23.40 -9.92
N ARG A 20 -21.68 22.93 -10.74
CA ARG A 20 -23.12 23.13 -10.56
C ARG A 20 -23.59 22.40 -9.30
N TRP A 21 -24.44 23.04 -8.50
CA TRP A 21 -24.77 22.55 -7.15
C TRP A 21 -25.51 21.19 -7.18
N GLU A 22 -26.29 20.91 -8.22
CA GLU A 22 -27.01 19.64 -8.39
C GLU A 22 -26.09 18.46 -8.69
N CYS A 23 -24.88 18.73 -9.19
CA CYS A 23 -23.90 17.72 -9.60
C CYS A 23 -22.62 17.75 -8.75
N ARG A 24 -22.52 18.67 -7.79
CA ARG A 24 -21.32 18.86 -6.97
C ARG A 24 -21.23 17.75 -5.94
N ILE A 25 -20.11 17.03 -5.94
CA ILE A 25 -19.81 16.03 -4.91
C ILE A 25 -19.71 16.77 -3.56
N PRO A 26 -20.48 16.38 -2.53
CA PRO A 26 -20.36 16.97 -1.21
C PRO A 26 -18.93 16.82 -0.68
N THR A 27 -18.39 17.88 -0.08
CA THR A 27 -17.10 17.81 0.60
C THR A 27 -17.23 16.86 1.79
N ALA A 28 -16.50 15.74 1.77
CA ALA A 28 -16.50 14.80 2.88
C ALA A 28 -15.95 15.49 4.13
N LEU A 29 -16.73 15.53 5.21
CA LEU A 29 -16.36 16.25 6.43
C LEU A 29 -15.19 15.57 7.17
N VAL A 30 -15.18 14.22 7.21
CA VAL A 30 -14.05 13.38 7.65
C VAL A 30 -14.29 11.98 7.04
N PRO A 31 -13.27 11.27 6.50
CA PRO A 31 -13.43 9.86 6.13
C PRO A 31 -13.82 9.01 7.36
N PRO A 32 -14.53 7.89 7.18
CA PRO A 32 -14.80 7.01 8.31
C PRO A 32 -13.49 6.56 8.98
N PRO A 33 -13.50 6.32 10.30
CA PRO A 33 -12.32 5.87 11.01
C PRO A 33 -11.79 4.55 10.41
N PRO A 34 -10.46 4.34 10.41
CA PRO A 34 -9.86 3.15 9.81
C PRO A 34 -10.38 1.86 10.49
N PRO A 35 -10.51 0.76 9.73
CA PRO A 35 -10.90 -0.53 10.30
C PRO A 35 -9.96 -0.94 11.45
N LYS A 36 -10.54 -1.40 12.56
CA LYS A 36 -9.76 -1.89 13.70
C LYS A 36 -9.06 -3.18 13.31
N LYS A 37 -7.73 -3.25 13.51
CA LYS A 37 -6.98 -4.50 13.37
C LYS A 37 -7.53 -5.52 14.37
N LYS A 38 -7.80 -6.74 13.92
CA LYS A 38 -8.11 -7.85 14.82
C LYS A 38 -6.86 -8.14 15.67
N PRO A 39 -7.01 -8.46 16.97
CA PRO A 39 -5.88 -8.91 17.76
C PRO A 39 -5.28 -10.14 17.08
N PHE A 40 -3.96 -10.17 16.97
CA PHE A 40 -3.26 -11.38 16.54
C PHE A 40 -3.50 -12.44 17.59
N SER A 41 -4.44 -13.35 17.33
CA SER A 41 -4.55 -14.58 18.11
C SER A 41 -3.32 -15.39 17.78
N PHE A 42 -2.34 -15.39 18.68
CA PHE A 42 -1.45 -16.54 18.80
C PHE A 42 -2.38 -17.73 19.02
N GLY A 43 -2.78 -18.41 17.95
CA GLY A 43 -3.30 -19.76 18.08
C GLY A 43 -2.26 -20.64 18.79
N LYS A 44 -2.58 -21.93 18.96
CA LYS A 44 -1.55 -22.92 19.33
C LYS A 44 -0.30 -22.67 18.47
N LYS A 45 0.86 -22.52 19.10
CA LYS A 45 2.14 -22.46 18.38
C LYS A 45 2.10 -23.58 17.35
N ARG A 46 2.26 -23.22 16.07
CA ARG A 46 2.17 -24.21 15.01
C ARG A 46 3.26 -25.23 15.27
N ASP A 47 2.87 -26.50 15.39
CA ASP A 47 3.85 -27.57 15.50
C ASP A 47 4.78 -27.54 14.27
N PRO A 48 6.03 -28.01 14.43
CA PRO A 48 6.91 -28.22 13.29
C PRO A 48 6.22 -29.00 12.16
N PRO A 49 6.58 -28.75 10.89
CA PRO A 49 6.08 -29.56 9.79
C PRO A 49 6.32 -31.05 10.04
N LYS A 50 5.36 -31.89 9.66
CA LYS A 50 5.41 -33.35 9.88
C LYS A 50 6.67 -34.01 9.34
N ASN A 51 7.24 -33.45 8.27
CA ASN A 51 8.40 -34.00 7.58
C ASN A 51 9.70 -33.25 7.92
N GLY A 52 9.70 -32.46 9.00
CA GLY A 52 10.78 -31.55 9.32
C GLY A 52 10.75 -30.28 8.46
N TYR A 53 11.61 -29.34 8.83
CA TYR A 53 11.85 -28.15 8.02
C TYR A 53 12.77 -28.51 6.85
N PHE A 54 12.79 -27.64 5.83
CA PHE A 54 13.75 -27.76 4.74
C PHE A 54 15.18 -27.76 5.30
N HIS A 55 15.94 -28.80 4.99
CA HIS A 55 17.30 -29.02 5.49
C HIS A 55 18.26 -29.17 4.30
N PRO A 56 18.61 -28.07 3.64
CA PRO A 56 19.55 -28.11 2.54
C PRO A 56 20.97 -28.34 3.08
N PRO A 57 21.81 -29.10 2.36
CA PRO A 57 23.12 -29.55 2.83
C PRO A 57 24.16 -28.41 2.99
N ASP A 58 23.84 -27.22 2.50
CA ASP A 58 24.68 -26.02 2.61
C ASP A 58 24.50 -25.28 3.95
N LEU A 59 23.31 -25.35 4.57
CA LEU A 59 23.06 -24.66 5.85
C LEU A 59 23.88 -25.26 7.00
N ASP A 60 24.05 -26.57 7.05
CA ASP A 60 24.84 -27.22 8.11
C ASP A 60 26.29 -26.75 8.11
N GLN A 61 26.84 -26.45 6.93
CA GLN A 61 28.21 -25.96 6.77
C GLN A 61 28.38 -24.53 7.34
N LEU A 62 27.34 -23.70 7.27
CA LEU A 62 27.35 -22.35 7.84
C LEU A 62 27.41 -22.36 9.37
N PHE A 63 26.78 -23.34 10.01
CA PHE A 63 26.71 -23.45 11.47
C PHE A 63 27.79 -24.38 12.05
N SER A 64 28.57 -25.06 11.21
CA SER A 64 29.66 -25.96 11.61
C SER A 64 30.93 -25.25 12.11
N VAL A 65 30.92 -23.92 12.20
CA VAL A 65 32.06 -23.16 12.73
C VAL A 65 32.16 -23.42 14.23
N THR A 66 33.12 -24.25 14.62
CA THR A 66 33.46 -24.43 16.04
C THR A 66 33.93 -23.09 16.60
N PRO A 67 33.41 -22.62 17.74
CA PRO A 67 33.92 -21.41 18.36
C PRO A 67 35.42 -21.60 18.64
N THR A 68 36.26 -20.79 18.00
CA THR A 68 37.68 -20.74 18.30
C THR A 68 37.85 -20.03 19.63
N THR A 69 37.90 -20.79 20.73
CA THR A 69 38.37 -20.28 22.02
C THR A 69 39.85 -19.91 21.86
N THR A 70 40.16 -18.62 21.84
CA THR A 70 41.51 -18.07 22.00
C THR A 70 41.57 -17.34 23.33
#